data_AF-A0A8S4A8I9-F1
#
_entry.id   AF-A0A8S4A8I9-F1
#
_cell.length_a   1.000
_cell.length_b   1.000
_cell.length_c   1.000
_cell.angle_alpha   90.00
_cell.angle_beta   90.00
_cell.angle_gamma   90.00
#
_symmetry.space_group_name_H-M   'P 1'
#
loop_
_entity.id
_entity.type
_entity.pdbx_description
1 polymer ?
#
loop_
_entity_poly.entity_id
_entity_poly.type
_entity_poly.pdbx_seq_one_letter_code
_entity_poly.pdbx_strand_id
1 'polypeptide(L)'
;MTGKILVNPVSSYSGIKLLLMLFRQLDLYNKAIEVAEEALRNHPDERYLKRCAALTYKWKIIFSRDSQPNQRMIDKAVSLYEELISLYPHFSVFWETDLAIIHTKSSEGLLRANRIYQELLERDLEDEERQMLYNLYAKYLYFHRKEREKSTRYHMKAAQIRQRSSYRHNSIKELKKIAEQSRNRMCREVQEFLENLQLQVHMST
;
A
#
# COMPACT_ATOMS: atom_id res chain seq x y z
N MET A 1 -18.14 -41.01 2.93
CA MET A 1 -17.43 -41.10 1.64
C MET A 1 -17.00 -39.70 1.22
N THR A 2 -15.86 -39.24 1.71
CA THR A 2 -15.34 -37.86 1.51
C THR A 2 -13.92 -37.95 0.98
N GLY A 3 -13.81 -38.47 -0.25
CA GLY A 3 -12.55 -38.61 -0.95
C GLY A 3 -12.78 -38.30 -2.41
N LYS A 4 -12.28 -37.13 -2.85
CA LYS A 4 -11.99 -36.65 -4.21
C LYS A 4 -12.43 -35.20 -4.41
N ILE A 5 -11.68 -34.27 -3.81
CA ILE A 5 -11.52 -32.92 -4.35
C ILE A 5 -10.02 -32.59 -4.31
N LEU A 6 -9.23 -33.35 -5.05
CA LEU A 6 -7.80 -33.08 -5.25
C LEU A 6 -7.41 -33.39 -6.69
N VAL A 7 -8.01 -32.67 -7.64
CA VAL A 7 -7.36 -32.34 -8.93
C VAL A 7 -7.98 -31.04 -9.45
N ASN A 8 -7.48 -29.89 -9.02
CA ASN A 8 -7.54 -28.69 -9.88
C ASN A 8 -6.34 -27.75 -9.56
N PRO A 9 -5.30 -27.69 -10.41
CA PRO A 9 -4.02 -27.07 -10.05
C PRO A 9 -3.98 -25.53 -10.12
N VAL A 10 -5.09 -24.80 -10.34
CA VAL A 10 -5.02 -23.34 -10.58
C VAL A 10 -6.11 -22.51 -9.87
N SER A 11 -7.05 -23.09 -9.10
CA SER A 11 -8.16 -22.28 -8.53
C SER A 11 -8.73 -22.68 -7.17
N SER A 12 -8.17 -23.61 -6.40
CA SER A 12 -8.76 -24.04 -5.11
C SER A 12 -8.87 -22.92 -4.07
N TYR A 13 -8.03 -21.89 -4.17
CA TYR A 13 -8.07 -20.71 -3.28
C TYR A 13 -8.51 -19.42 -3.97
N SER A 14 -9.03 -19.47 -5.20
CA SER A 14 -9.49 -18.26 -5.90
C SER A 14 -10.55 -17.49 -5.09
N GLY A 15 -11.36 -18.23 -4.31
CA GLY A 15 -12.38 -17.68 -3.42
C GLY A 15 -11.86 -17.10 -2.10
N ILE A 16 -10.67 -17.51 -1.60
CA ILE A 16 -10.22 -17.07 -0.28
C ILE A 16 -10.02 -15.56 -0.25
N LYS A 17 -9.41 -14.97 -1.28
CA LYS A 17 -9.20 -13.53 -1.33
C LYS A 17 -10.51 -12.75 -1.34
N LEU A 18 -11.54 -13.24 -2.04
CA LEU A 18 -12.86 -12.62 -2.02
C LEU A 18 -13.48 -12.67 -0.63
N LEU A 19 -13.38 -13.81 0.06
CA LEU A 19 -13.83 -13.97 1.43
C LEU A 19 -13.08 -13.03 2.39
N LEU A 20 -11.76 -12.92 2.27
CA LEU A 20 -10.94 -11.99 3.07
C LEU A 20 -11.31 -10.53 2.79
N MET A 21 -11.58 -10.19 1.53
CA MET A 21 -12.06 -8.85 1.16
C MET A 21 -13.43 -8.52 1.78
N LEU A 22 -14.34 -9.50 1.83
CA LEU A 22 -15.63 -9.35 2.52
C LEU A 22 -15.43 -9.12 4.02
N PHE A 23 -14.60 -9.93 4.68
CA PHE A 23 -14.29 -9.72 6.10
C PHE A 23 -13.69 -8.35 6.37
N ARG A 24 -12.80 -7.86 5.49
CA ARG A 24 -12.28 -6.49 5.59
C ARG A 24 -13.38 -5.44 5.50
N GLN A 25 -14.33 -5.57 4.58
CA GLN A 25 -15.44 -4.63 4.43
C GLN A 25 -16.36 -4.60 5.64
N LEU A 26 -16.48 -5.74 6.33
CA LEU A 26 -17.25 -5.89 7.56
C LEU A 26 -16.43 -5.59 8.83
N ASP A 27 -15.20 -5.08 8.70
CA ASP A 27 -14.24 -4.85 9.79
C ASP A 27 -13.92 -6.10 10.66
N LEU A 28 -14.16 -7.31 10.11
CA LEU A 28 -13.91 -8.60 10.75
C LEU A 28 -12.45 -9.08 10.58
N TYR A 29 -11.50 -8.22 10.93
CA TYR A 29 -10.07 -8.48 10.69
C TYR A 29 -9.52 -9.73 11.40
N ASN A 30 -9.97 -10.02 12.62
CA ASN A 30 -9.51 -11.20 13.36
C ASN A 30 -9.95 -12.49 12.66
N LYS A 31 -11.19 -12.53 12.16
CA LYS A 31 -11.72 -13.66 11.38
C LYS A 31 -10.98 -13.83 10.06
N ALA A 32 -10.62 -12.72 9.42
CA ALA A 32 -9.80 -12.75 8.21
C ALA A 32 -8.41 -13.36 8.48
N ILE A 33 -7.77 -12.99 9.58
CA ILE A 33 -6.48 -13.58 9.99
C ILE A 33 -6.64 -15.07 10.29
N GLU A 34 -7.65 -15.47 11.06
CA GLU A 34 -7.90 -16.87 11.41
C GLU A 34 -8.02 -17.76 10.18
N VAL A 35 -8.86 -17.36 9.22
CA VAL A 35 -9.07 -18.11 7.96
C VAL A 35 -7.81 -18.16 7.10
N ALA A 36 -7.07 -17.05 6.99
CA ALA A 36 -5.85 -17.01 6.19
C ALA A 36 -4.72 -17.85 6.81
N GLU A 37 -4.55 -17.78 8.14
CA GLU A 37 -3.58 -18.57 8.89
C GLU A 37 -3.91 -20.07 8.87
N GLU A 38 -5.18 -20.46 8.98
CA GLU A 38 -5.60 -21.87 8.87
C GLU A 38 -5.29 -22.43 7.49
N ALA A 39 -5.66 -21.70 6.43
CA ALA A 39 -5.35 -22.11 5.07
C ALA A 39 -3.83 -22.25 4.87
N LEU A 40 -3.04 -21.28 5.36
CA LEU A 40 -1.59 -21.32 5.27
C LEU A 40 -0.98 -22.47 6.08
N ARG A 41 -1.50 -22.80 7.28
CA ARG A 41 -1.02 -23.96 8.05
C ARG A 41 -1.24 -25.29 7.33
N ASN A 42 -2.38 -25.43 6.66
CA ASN A 42 -2.70 -26.64 5.90
C ASN A 42 -1.85 -26.76 4.63
N HIS A 43 -1.39 -25.63 4.08
CA HIS A 43 -0.60 -25.57 2.85
C HIS A 43 0.53 -24.53 2.98
N PRO A 44 1.57 -24.83 3.77
CA PRO A 44 2.60 -23.85 4.15
C PRO A 44 3.46 -23.38 2.97
N ASP A 45 3.57 -24.18 1.92
CA ASP A 45 4.34 -23.84 0.72
C ASP A 45 3.52 -23.00 -0.28
N GLU A 46 2.22 -22.84 -0.04
CA GLU A 46 1.32 -22.08 -0.91
C GLU A 46 1.54 -20.58 -0.77
N ARG A 47 2.36 -20.09 -1.68
CA ARG A 47 2.78 -18.71 -1.90
C ARG A 47 1.62 -17.71 -1.94
N TYR A 48 0.51 -18.08 -2.58
CA TYR A 48 -0.69 -17.24 -2.61
C TYR A 48 -1.32 -17.07 -1.22
N LEU A 49 -1.30 -18.12 -0.40
CA LEU A 49 -1.82 -18.10 0.97
C LEU A 49 -0.91 -17.29 1.90
N LYS A 50 0.42 -17.35 1.72
CA LYS A 50 1.36 -16.44 2.41
C LYS A 50 1.01 -14.99 2.16
N ARG A 51 0.76 -14.63 0.90
CA ARG A 51 0.32 -13.28 0.52
C ARG A 51 -1.02 -12.92 1.17
N CYS A 52 -1.99 -13.82 1.19
CA CYS A 52 -3.28 -13.61 1.85
C CYS A 52 -3.12 -13.34 3.35
N ALA A 53 -2.31 -14.16 4.06
CA ALA A 53 -2.03 -13.97 5.48
C ALA A 53 -1.34 -12.63 5.76
N ALA A 54 -0.32 -12.27 4.97
CA ALA A 54 0.38 -10.99 5.07
C ALA A 54 -0.58 -9.79 4.89
N LEU A 55 -1.50 -9.88 3.93
CA LEU A 55 -2.51 -8.84 3.70
C LEU A 55 -3.48 -8.70 4.87
N THR A 56 -3.94 -9.80 5.47
CA THR A 56 -4.87 -9.75 6.59
C THR A 56 -4.25 -9.12 7.83
N TYR A 57 -2.98 -9.43 8.10
CA TYR A 57 -2.22 -8.77 9.17
C TYR A 57 -2.06 -7.28 8.91
N LYS A 58 -1.64 -6.88 7.70
CA LYS A 58 -1.56 -5.47 7.32
C LYS A 58 -2.88 -4.75 7.55
N TRP A 59 -4.00 -5.32 7.11
CA TRP A 59 -5.31 -4.69 7.29
C TRP A 59 -5.66 -4.50 8.75
N LYS A 60 -5.44 -5.52 9.60
CA LYS A 60 -5.64 -5.41 11.04
C LYS A 60 -4.78 -4.29 11.64
N ILE A 61 -3.50 -4.25 11.31
CA ILE A 61 -2.52 -3.30 11.86
C ILE A 61 -2.81 -1.86 11.44
N ILE A 62 -3.26 -1.65 10.19
CA ILE A 62 -3.41 -0.30 9.63
C ILE A 62 -4.83 0.26 9.81
N PHE A 63 -5.86 -0.57 9.67
CA PHE A 63 -7.25 -0.11 9.56
C PHE A 63 -8.13 -0.42 10.77
N SER A 64 -7.76 -1.38 11.63
CA SER A 64 -8.59 -1.73 12.78
C SER A 64 -8.64 -0.60 13.81
N ARG A 65 -9.83 -0.35 14.36
CA ARG A 65 -10.08 0.66 15.40
C ARG A 65 -10.11 0.08 16.81
N ASP A 66 -10.29 -1.23 16.94
CA ASP A 66 -10.67 -1.89 18.20
C ASP A 66 -9.50 -2.14 19.17
N SER A 67 -8.26 -1.89 18.74
CA SER A 67 -7.06 -1.95 19.59
C SER A 67 -5.82 -1.56 18.82
N GLN A 68 -4.82 -1.01 19.52
CA GLN A 68 -3.49 -0.86 18.95
C GLN A 68 -2.91 -2.25 18.62
N PRO A 69 -2.29 -2.43 17.44
CA PRO A 69 -1.64 -3.69 17.11
C PRO A 69 -0.54 -3.99 18.14
N ASN A 70 -0.50 -5.22 18.65
CA ASN A 70 0.57 -5.66 19.53
C ASN A 70 1.85 -5.98 18.74
N GLN A 71 3.00 -5.94 19.40
CA GLN A 71 4.30 -6.13 18.76
C GLN A 71 4.42 -7.49 18.06
N ARG A 72 3.92 -8.57 18.66
CA ARG A 72 3.92 -9.92 18.07
C ARG A 72 3.20 -9.97 16.72
N MET A 73 2.09 -9.25 16.59
CA MET A 73 1.34 -9.14 15.34
C MET A 73 2.13 -8.40 14.27
N ILE A 74 2.80 -7.32 14.65
CA ILE A 74 3.68 -6.55 13.77
C ILE A 74 4.85 -7.42 13.30
N ASP A 75 5.52 -8.12 14.20
CA ASP A 75 6.66 -9.00 13.89
C ASP A 75 6.25 -10.13 12.94
N LYS A 76 5.08 -10.72 13.17
CA LYS A 76 4.52 -11.75 12.28
C LYS A 76 4.24 -11.20 10.88
N ALA A 77 3.67 -10.00 10.79
CA ALA A 77 3.43 -9.34 9.51
C ALA A 77 4.74 -9.04 8.78
N VAL A 78 5.73 -8.46 9.48
CA VAL A 78 7.07 -8.16 8.96
C VAL A 78 7.72 -9.42 8.38
N SER A 79 7.77 -10.51 9.17
CA SER A 79 8.36 -11.78 8.73
C SER A 79 7.69 -12.32 7.46
N LEU A 80 6.36 -12.25 7.34
CA LEU A 80 5.66 -12.69 6.13
C LEU A 80 5.99 -11.81 4.91
N TYR A 81 6.10 -10.49 5.07
CA TYR A 81 6.47 -9.60 3.97
C TYR A 81 7.94 -9.75 3.57
N GLU A 82 8.85 -9.91 4.51
CA GLU A 82 10.28 -10.20 4.25
C GLU A 82 10.43 -11.50 3.46
N GLU A 83 9.71 -12.56 3.83
CA GLU A 83 9.71 -13.81 3.10
C GLU A 83 9.15 -13.63 1.68
N LEU A 84 8.04 -12.91 1.50
CA LEU A 84 7.49 -12.62 0.18
C LEU A 84 8.48 -11.87 -0.71
N ILE A 85 9.14 -10.84 -0.17
CA ILE A 85 10.16 -10.05 -0.89
C ILE A 85 11.32 -10.95 -1.31
N SER A 86 11.81 -11.81 -0.41
CA SER A 86 12.87 -12.77 -0.72
C SER A 86 12.46 -13.75 -1.83
N LEU A 87 11.22 -14.23 -1.79
CA LEU A 87 10.68 -15.19 -2.77
C LEU A 87 10.32 -14.56 -4.13
N TYR A 88 10.11 -13.25 -4.20
CA TYR A 88 9.91 -12.53 -5.47
C TYR A 88 10.45 -11.10 -5.44
N PRO A 89 11.74 -10.93 -5.75
CA PRO A 89 12.34 -9.59 -5.83
C PRO A 89 11.68 -8.71 -6.91
N HIS A 90 11.12 -9.29 -7.98
CA HIS A 90 10.48 -8.52 -9.06
C HIS A 90 9.18 -7.80 -8.64
N PHE A 91 8.50 -8.25 -7.58
CA PHE A 91 7.30 -7.58 -7.06
C PHE A 91 7.58 -6.82 -5.75
N SER A 92 8.87 -6.66 -5.40
CA SER A 92 9.26 -6.24 -4.07
C SER A 92 8.76 -4.84 -3.73
N VAL A 93 8.71 -3.92 -4.69
CA VAL A 93 8.36 -2.51 -4.44
C VAL A 93 7.00 -2.38 -3.75
N PHE A 94 5.98 -3.11 -4.21
CA PHE A 94 4.66 -3.10 -3.58
C PHE A 94 4.73 -3.60 -2.13
N TRP A 95 5.44 -4.69 -1.90
CA TRP A 95 5.58 -5.30 -0.57
C TRP A 95 6.48 -4.52 0.38
N GLU A 96 7.50 -3.84 -0.13
CA GLU A 96 8.38 -2.96 0.63
C GLU A 96 7.62 -1.71 1.06
N THR A 97 6.75 -1.14 0.22
CA THR A 97 5.86 -0.05 0.65
C THR A 97 4.86 -0.52 1.72
N ASP A 98 4.40 -1.77 1.64
CA ASP A 98 3.56 -2.39 2.67
C ASP A 98 4.32 -2.62 3.97
N LEU A 99 5.58 -3.05 3.90
CA LEU A 99 6.48 -3.20 5.04
C LEU A 99 6.73 -1.84 5.70
N ALA A 100 6.99 -0.80 4.92
CA ALA A 100 7.22 0.55 5.40
C ALA A 100 6.01 1.08 6.19
N ILE A 101 4.79 0.90 5.68
CA ILE A 101 3.58 1.36 6.41
C ILE A 101 3.34 0.53 7.67
N ILE A 102 3.61 -0.77 7.67
CA ILE A 102 3.51 -1.63 8.86
C ILE A 102 4.48 -1.15 9.95
N HIS A 103 5.73 -0.84 9.60
CA HIS A 103 6.70 -0.31 10.55
C HIS A 103 6.24 0.99 11.22
N THR A 104 5.41 1.82 10.57
CA THR A 104 4.90 3.04 11.24
C THR A 104 4.07 2.78 12.49
N LYS A 105 3.67 1.52 12.74
CA LYS A 105 2.89 1.10 13.91
C LYS A 105 3.72 0.50 15.04
N SER A 106 5.04 0.38 14.91
CA SER A 106 5.92 0.00 16.02
C SER A 106 6.62 1.22 16.62
N SER A 107 7.11 1.08 17.87
CA SER A 107 7.72 2.17 18.65
C SER A 107 8.92 2.83 17.94
N GLU A 108 9.77 2.05 17.28
CA GLU A 108 10.96 2.53 16.55
C GLU A 108 10.77 2.58 15.02
N GLY A 109 9.61 2.15 14.53
CA GLY A 109 9.47 1.83 13.13
C GLY A 109 9.28 3.03 12.20
N LEU A 110 9.14 4.27 12.71
CA LEU A 110 9.18 5.47 11.86
C LEU A 110 10.54 5.62 11.15
N LEU A 111 11.65 5.30 11.82
CA LEU A 111 12.98 5.35 11.22
C LEU A 111 13.13 4.28 10.13
N ARG A 112 12.67 3.05 10.41
CA ARG A 112 12.70 1.95 9.43
C ARG A 112 11.82 2.26 8.22
N ALA A 113 10.60 2.75 8.44
CA ALA A 113 9.70 3.17 7.38
C ALA A 113 10.33 4.24 6.49
N ASN A 114 10.96 5.27 7.09
CA ASN A 114 11.62 6.31 6.32
C ASN A 114 12.78 5.76 5.48
N ARG A 115 13.61 4.87 6.06
CA ARG A 115 14.73 4.23 5.36
C ARG A 115 14.23 3.47 4.12
N ILE A 116 13.23 2.61 4.28
CA ILE A 116 12.66 1.84 3.16
C ILE A 116 12.16 2.79 2.07
N TYR A 117 11.44 3.86 2.43
CA TYR A 117 11.00 4.83 1.43
C TYR A 117 12.17 5.55 0.73
N GLN A 118 13.24 5.91 1.43
CA GLN A 118 14.41 6.51 0.78
C GLN A 118 15.07 5.55 -0.21
N GLU A 119 15.31 4.31 0.21
CA GLU A 119 15.91 3.28 -0.66
C GLU A 119 15.06 3.03 -1.91
N LEU A 120 13.72 2.97 -1.75
CA LEU A 120 12.80 2.82 -2.88
C LEU A 120 12.81 4.03 -3.83
N LEU A 121 13.01 5.25 -3.32
CA LEU A 121 13.04 6.48 -4.12
C LEU A 121 14.28 6.60 -5.01
N GLU A 122 15.35 5.87 -4.67
CA GLU A 122 16.60 5.81 -5.43
C GLU A 122 16.58 4.76 -6.55
N ARG A 123 15.59 3.85 -6.53
CA ARG A 123 15.48 2.80 -7.55
C ARG A 123 14.97 3.35 -8.88
N ASP A 124 15.47 2.76 -9.95
CA ASP A 124 14.84 2.94 -11.25
C ASP A 124 13.58 2.08 -11.32
N LEU A 125 12.45 2.74 -11.56
CA LEU A 125 11.10 2.17 -11.46
C LEU A 125 10.31 2.57 -12.69
N GLU A 126 9.46 1.66 -13.14
CA GLU A 126 8.48 1.95 -14.18
C GLU A 126 7.53 3.07 -13.74
N ASP A 127 6.95 3.77 -14.71
CA ASP A 127 6.13 4.95 -14.46
C ASP A 127 4.99 4.70 -13.47
N GLU A 128 4.29 3.57 -13.56
CA GLU A 128 3.20 3.24 -12.65
C GLU A 128 3.69 2.96 -11.22
N GLU A 129 4.81 2.24 -11.06
CA GLU A 129 5.41 1.96 -9.76
C GLU A 129 5.95 3.22 -9.10
N ARG A 130 6.57 4.11 -9.89
CA ARG A 130 7.05 5.41 -9.45
C ARG A 130 5.89 6.31 -8.99
N GLN A 131 4.77 6.31 -9.72
CA GLN A 131 3.54 7.01 -9.29
C GLN A 131 2.99 6.46 -7.98
N MET A 132 2.95 5.13 -7.84
CA MET A 132 2.54 4.47 -6.60
C MET A 132 3.43 4.90 -5.43
N LEU A 133 4.76 4.79 -5.59
CA LEU A 133 5.73 5.14 -4.55
C LEU A 133 5.58 6.60 -4.11
N TYR A 134 5.50 7.54 -5.06
CA TYR A 134 5.29 8.95 -4.74
C TYR A 134 3.96 9.21 -4.03
N ASN A 135 2.87 8.56 -4.45
CA ASN A 135 1.58 8.69 -3.79
C ASN A 135 1.62 8.17 -2.35
N LEU A 136 2.20 6.99 -2.13
CA LEU A 136 2.29 6.37 -0.80
C LEU A 136 3.24 7.14 0.12
N TYR A 137 4.38 7.58 -0.40
CA TYR A 137 5.33 8.38 0.37
C TYR A 137 4.76 9.74 0.76
N ALA A 138 3.99 10.40 -0.13
CA ALA A 138 3.27 11.62 0.22
C ALA A 138 2.33 11.39 1.42
N LYS A 139 1.52 10.34 1.40
CA LYS A 139 0.64 9.98 2.53
C LYS A 139 1.43 9.71 3.81
N TYR A 140 2.55 8.99 3.70
CA TYR A 140 3.46 8.76 4.83
C TYR A 140 3.95 10.08 5.44
N LEU A 141 4.45 10.99 4.61
CA LEU A 141 4.94 12.30 5.03
C LEU A 141 3.84 13.12 5.72
N TYR A 142 2.63 13.10 5.18
CA TYR A 142 1.50 13.83 5.74
C TYR A 142 1.04 13.27 7.10
N PHE A 143 0.76 11.97 7.16
CA PHE A 143 0.13 11.37 8.35
C PHE A 143 1.13 11.10 9.46
N HIS A 144 2.34 10.65 9.14
CA HIS A 144 3.31 10.16 10.13
C HIS A 144 4.44 11.16 10.41
N ARG A 145 4.91 11.90 9.40
CA ARG A 145 6.02 12.86 9.58
C ARG A 145 5.55 14.29 9.81
N LYS A 146 4.29 14.60 9.50
CA LYS A 146 3.72 15.96 9.51
C LYS A 146 4.45 16.93 8.57
N GLU A 147 5.18 16.40 7.58
CA GLU A 147 5.92 17.16 6.55
C GLU A 147 4.97 17.51 5.39
N ARG A 148 3.98 18.39 5.66
CA ARG A 148 2.86 18.66 4.74
C ARG A 148 3.29 19.19 3.38
N GLU A 149 4.23 20.13 3.33
CA GLU A 149 4.71 20.73 2.07
C GLU A 149 5.44 19.69 1.21
N LYS A 150 6.29 18.86 1.84
CA LYS A 150 6.97 17.76 1.15
C LYS A 150 5.98 16.72 0.63
N SER A 151 4.94 16.40 1.39
CA SER A 151 3.83 15.57 0.93
C SER A 151 3.18 16.13 -0.35
N THR A 152 2.86 17.42 -0.37
CA THR A 152 2.28 18.09 -1.56
C THR A 152 3.19 17.93 -2.77
N ARG A 153 4.50 18.19 -2.60
CA ARG A 153 5.49 18.04 -3.69
C ARG A 153 5.55 16.62 -4.25
N TYR A 154 5.44 15.59 -3.40
CA TYR A 154 5.39 14.20 -3.89
C TYR A 154 4.09 13.86 -4.62
N HIS A 155 2.94 14.44 -4.21
CA HIS A 155 1.73 14.32 -5.02
C HIS A 155 1.86 15.00 -6.39
N MET A 156 2.54 16.15 -6.48
CA MET A 156 2.85 16.79 -7.76
C MET A 156 3.73 15.90 -8.63
N LYS A 157 4.81 15.31 -8.07
CA LYS A 157 5.67 14.34 -8.77
C LYS A 157 4.89 13.14 -9.31
N ALA A 158 3.98 12.57 -8.51
CA ALA A 158 3.11 11.49 -8.97
C ALA A 158 2.16 11.92 -10.10
N ALA A 159 1.59 13.12 -10.01
CA ALA A 159 0.68 13.66 -11.03
C ALA A 159 1.38 14.02 -12.35
N GLN A 160 2.65 14.46 -12.28
CA GLN A 160 3.48 14.86 -13.42
C GLN A 160 3.72 13.70 -14.40
N ILE A 161 3.91 12.48 -13.88
CA ILE A 161 4.07 11.28 -14.71
C ILE A 161 2.77 11.06 -15.49
N ARG A 162 2.86 10.93 -16.82
CA ARG A 162 1.69 10.97 -17.71
C ARG A 162 0.89 9.66 -17.74
N GLN A 163 1.52 8.54 -17.41
CA GLN A 163 0.88 7.22 -17.37
C GLN A 163 -0.42 7.26 -16.57
N ARG A 164 -1.50 6.71 -17.14
CA ARG A 164 -2.80 6.67 -16.45
C ARG A 164 -2.77 5.58 -15.39
N SER A 165 -2.89 5.98 -14.12
CA SER A 165 -3.02 5.05 -13.00
C SER A 165 -3.97 5.59 -11.93
N SER A 166 -4.44 4.70 -11.06
CA SER A 166 -5.24 5.08 -9.89
C SER A 166 -4.46 5.97 -8.92
N TYR A 167 -3.14 5.78 -8.82
CA TYR A 167 -2.25 6.57 -7.97
C TYR A 167 -2.08 8.01 -8.47
N ARG A 168 -1.98 8.17 -9.80
CA ARG A 168 -1.97 9.49 -10.44
C ARG A 168 -3.27 10.23 -10.16
N HIS A 169 -4.41 9.57 -10.39
CA HIS A 169 -5.73 10.16 -10.14
C HIS A 169 -5.90 10.54 -8.66
N ASN A 170 -5.48 9.68 -7.74
CA ASN A 170 -5.53 9.96 -6.31
C ASN A 170 -4.71 11.19 -5.95
N SER A 171 -3.49 11.31 -6.48
CA SER A 171 -2.63 12.48 -6.21
C SER A 171 -3.22 13.78 -6.76
N ILE A 172 -3.78 13.76 -7.99
CA ILE A 172 -4.49 14.93 -8.55
C ILE A 172 -5.68 15.32 -7.68
N LYS A 173 -6.45 14.34 -7.18
CA LYS A 173 -7.58 14.60 -6.28
C LYS A 173 -7.15 15.27 -4.98
N GLU A 174 -6.05 14.82 -4.36
CA GLU A 174 -5.52 15.47 -3.16
C GLU A 174 -4.98 16.88 -3.45
N LEU A 175 -4.33 17.09 -4.59
CA LEU A 175 -3.87 18.42 -5.02
C LEU A 175 -5.02 19.41 -5.24
N LYS A 176 -6.13 18.97 -5.84
CA LYS A 176 -7.32 19.81 -6.00
C LYS A 176 -7.86 20.31 -4.65
N LYS A 177 -7.95 19.42 -3.66
CA LYS A 177 -8.34 19.82 -2.30
C LYS A 177 -7.39 20.84 -1.68
N ILE A 178 -6.09 20.70 -1.92
CA ILE A 178 -5.07 21.66 -1.43
C ILE A 178 -5.24 23.02 -2.11
N ALA A 179 -5.50 23.05 -3.42
CA ALA A 179 -5.76 24.26 -4.20
C ALA A 179 -7.07 24.97 -3.79
N GLU A 180 -8.06 24.25 -3.28
CA GLU A 180 -9.31 24.84 -2.76
C GLU A 180 -9.12 25.45 -1.36
N GLN A 181 -8.07 25.06 -0.64
CA GLN A 181 -7.78 25.54 0.70
C GLN A 181 -6.91 26.80 0.66
N SER A 182 -7.54 27.98 0.57
CA SER A 182 -6.84 29.28 0.52
C SER A 182 -5.84 29.54 1.65
N ARG A 183 -6.03 28.90 2.83
CA ARG A 183 -5.10 28.98 3.97
C ARG A 183 -3.87 28.08 3.84
N ASN A 184 -3.81 27.20 2.84
CA ASN A 184 -2.66 26.33 2.62
C ASN A 184 -1.54 27.11 1.93
N ARG A 185 -0.33 27.06 2.49
CA ARG A 185 0.86 27.75 1.95
C ARG A 185 1.18 27.37 0.51
N MET A 186 0.85 26.14 0.12
CA MET A 186 1.11 25.61 -1.22
C MET A 186 -0.05 25.81 -2.20
N CYS A 187 -1.15 26.44 -1.77
CA CYS A 187 -2.37 26.59 -2.59
C CYS A 187 -2.07 27.17 -3.98
N ARG A 188 -1.34 28.30 -4.04
CA ARG A 188 -1.01 28.99 -5.29
C ARG A 188 -0.11 28.14 -6.21
N GLU A 189 0.95 27.56 -5.67
CA GLU A 189 1.87 26.67 -6.41
C GLU A 189 1.12 25.46 -6.99
N VAL A 190 0.16 24.90 -6.22
CA VAL A 190 -0.64 23.75 -6.67
C VAL A 190 -1.66 24.15 -7.73
N GLN A 191 -2.27 25.34 -7.65
CA GLN A 191 -3.18 25.85 -8.68
C GLN A 191 -2.45 26.00 -10.02
N GLU A 192 -1.32 26.71 -10.02
CA GLU A 192 -0.46 26.89 -11.21
C GLU A 192 -0.01 25.55 -11.80
N PHE A 193 0.36 24.59 -10.95
CA PHE A 193 0.71 23.24 -11.38
C PHE A 193 -0.47 22.51 -12.06
N LEU A 194 -1.67 22.57 -11.48
CA LEU A 194 -2.86 21.91 -12.02
C LEU A 194 -3.31 22.52 -13.34
N GLU A 195 -3.20 23.83 -13.52
CA GLU A 195 -3.48 24.53 -14.78
C GLU A 195 -2.53 24.07 -15.88
N ASN A 196 -1.22 24.05 -15.60
CA ASN A 196 -0.21 23.55 -16.53
C ASN A 196 -0.45 22.09 -16.93
N LEU A 197 -0.87 21.26 -15.97
CA LEU A 197 -1.19 19.86 -16.21
C LEU A 197 -2.39 19.68 -17.17
N GLN A 198 -3.38 20.58 -17.12
CA GLN A 198 -4.54 20.56 -18.02
C GLN A 198 -4.19 21.03 -19.44
N LEU A 199 -3.34 22.06 -19.56
CA LEU A 199 -2.85 22.56 -20.85
C LEU A 199 -2.07 21.48 -21.62
N GLN A 200 -1.26 20.69 -20.91
CA GLN A 200 -0.50 19.59 -21.52
C GLN A 200 -1.39 18.46 -22.07
N VAL A 201 -2.57 18.24 -21.48
CA VAL A 201 -3.54 17.24 -21.98
C VAL A 201 -4.16 17.71 -23.30
N HIS A 202 -4.45 19.01 -23.44
CA HIS A 202 -5.06 19.57 -24.65
C HIS A 202 -4.10 19.68 -25.83
N MET A 203 -2.79 19.83 -25.59
CA MET A 203 -1.79 19.86 -26.67
C MET A 203 -1.35 18.48 -27.17
N SER A 204 -1.78 17.40 -26.51
CA SER A 204 -1.40 16.02 -26.85
C SER A 204 -2.54 15.21 -27.50
N THR A 205 -3.64 15.87 -27.84
CA THR A 205 -4.84 15.34 -28.54
C THR A 205 -4.99 16.03 -29.88
#